data_AF-A0A928Y8U6-F1
#
_entry.id   AF-A0A928Y8U6-F1
#
_cell.length_a   1.000
_cell.length_b   1.000
_cell.length_c   1.000
_cell.angle_alpha   90.00
_cell.angle_beta   90.00
_cell.angle_gamma   90.00
#
_symmetry.space_group_name_H-M   'P 1'
#
loop_
_entity.id
_entity.type
_entity.pdbx_description
1 polymer ?
#
loop_
_entity_poly.entity_id
_entity_poly.type
_entity_poly.pdbx_seq_one_letter_code
_entity_poly.pdbx_strand_id
1 'polypeptide(L)'
;MNSIPLPMLDQPIDLGVPLPAHEEDPYELVGMVIPGAEGQTEAMAQALIEEFILLGWKEKQLMTLFTSPLYLGTHRIYQEKGAAWVQALIHDVYTQWGLHSSPK
;
A
#
# COMPACT_ATOMS: atom_id res chain seq x y z
N MET A 1 -18.56 -37.59 6.53
CA MET A 1 -17.14 -37.22 6.74
C MET A 1 -16.33 -38.02 5.75
N ASN A 2 -16.03 -37.46 4.58
CA ASN A 2 -15.24 -38.13 3.55
C ASN A 2 -13.85 -37.52 3.56
N SER A 3 -12.92 -38.18 4.25
CA SER A 3 -11.50 -37.84 4.21
C SER A 3 -10.88 -38.53 3.01
N ILE A 4 -10.35 -37.75 2.06
CA ILE A 4 -9.54 -38.28 0.96
C ILE A 4 -8.10 -38.40 1.49
N PRO A 5 -7.50 -39.59 1.51
CA PRO A 5 -6.12 -39.75 1.98
C PRO A 5 -5.16 -39.19 0.94
N LEU A 6 -4.31 -38.24 1.34
CA LEU A 6 -3.12 -37.88 0.58
C LEU A 6 -1.98 -38.80 1.04
N PRO A 7 -1.35 -39.58 0.15
CA PRO A 7 -0.44 -40.67 0.50
C PRO A 7 0.94 -40.24 1.06
N MET A 8 1.10 -38.96 1.45
CA MET A 8 2.39 -38.38 1.83
C MET A 8 2.42 -37.77 3.24
N LEU A 9 1.31 -37.79 3.98
CA LEU A 9 1.22 -37.25 5.34
C LEU A 9 0.44 -38.22 6.22
N ASP A 10 1.15 -38.99 7.05
CA ASP A 10 0.58 -39.90 8.06
C ASP A 10 -0.09 -39.15 9.25
N GLN A 11 -0.51 -37.90 9.05
CA GLN A 11 -1.16 -37.09 10.07
C GLN A 11 -2.50 -36.56 9.55
N PRO A 12 -3.60 -36.74 10.31
CA PRO A 12 -4.87 -36.11 9.95
C PRO A 12 -4.69 -34.59 9.99
N ILE A 13 -5.07 -33.91 8.89
CA ILE A 13 -5.09 -32.45 8.84
C ILE A 13 -6.26 -31.97 9.70
N ASP A 14 -5.97 -31.57 10.93
CA ASP A 14 -6.88 -30.78 11.74
C ASP A 14 -6.89 -29.35 11.18
N LEU A 15 -7.99 -28.96 10.53
CA LEU A 15 -8.21 -27.59 10.03
C LEU A 15 -8.53 -26.60 11.18
N GLY A 16 -8.16 -26.96 12.43
CA GLY A 16 -8.24 -26.13 13.61
C GLY A 16 -7.49 -24.80 13.48
N VAL A 17 -7.85 -23.87 14.39
CA VAL A 17 -7.39 -22.47 14.51
C VAL A 17 -6.03 -22.23 13.83
N PRO A 18 -5.92 -21.21 12.94
CA PRO A 18 -4.66 -20.88 12.29
C PRO A 18 -3.53 -20.79 13.32
N LEU A 19 -2.47 -21.57 13.10
CA LEU A 19 -1.29 -21.47 13.92
C LEU A 19 -0.78 -20.02 13.89
N PRO A 20 -0.43 -19.43 15.03
CA PRO A 20 0.18 -18.10 15.04
C PRO A 20 1.43 -18.12 14.16
N ALA A 21 1.67 -17.04 13.42
CA ALA A 21 2.91 -16.88 12.68
C ALA A 21 4.10 -17.03 13.64
N HIS A 22 5.00 -17.95 13.32
CA HIS A 22 6.23 -18.16 14.08
C HIS A 22 7.30 -17.20 13.56
N GLU A 23 8.11 -16.61 14.44
CA GLU A 23 9.16 -15.64 14.07
C GLU A 23 10.20 -16.18 13.06
N GLU A 24 10.29 -17.51 12.93
CA GLU A 24 11.20 -18.20 12.01
C GLU A 24 10.45 -18.92 10.87
N ASP A 25 9.21 -18.50 10.53
CA ASP A 25 8.46 -19.12 9.43
C ASP A 25 9.13 -18.82 8.07
N PRO A 26 9.70 -19.83 7.38
CA PRO A 26 10.33 -19.62 6.08
C PRO A 26 9.34 -19.22 4.98
N TYR A 27 8.03 -19.34 5.23
CA TYR A 27 6.95 -18.93 4.33
C TYR A 27 6.29 -17.60 4.74
N GLU A 28 6.86 -16.87 5.70
CA GLU A 28 6.38 -15.53 6.05
C GLU A 28 6.37 -14.61 4.81
N LEU A 29 5.27 -13.87 4.63
CA LEU A 29 5.17 -12.89 3.55
C LEU A 29 6.00 -11.65 3.90
N VAL A 30 7.21 -11.58 3.34
CA VAL A 30 8.09 -10.41 3.47
C VAL A 30 7.91 -9.48 2.27
N GLY A 31 7.51 -8.25 2.54
CA GLY A 31 7.46 -7.20 1.51
C GLY A 31 8.88 -6.77 1.10
N MET A 32 9.20 -6.87 -0.19
CA MET A 32 10.47 -6.41 -0.75
C MET A 32 10.25 -5.23 -1.69
N VAL A 33 11.10 -4.20 -1.58
CA VAL A 33 11.12 -3.08 -2.53
C VAL A 33 12.02 -3.43 -3.72
N ILE A 34 11.44 -3.47 -4.91
CA ILE A 34 12.19 -3.60 -6.16
C ILE A 34 12.48 -2.18 -6.68
N PRO A 35 13.75 -1.83 -6.99
CA PRO A 35 14.07 -0.54 -7.58
C PRO A 35 13.30 -0.31 -8.88
N GLY A 36 12.62 0.83 -8.96
CA GLY A 36 11.93 1.25 -10.16
C GLY A 36 12.85 1.89 -11.21
N ALA A 37 12.34 2.06 -12.42
CA ALA A 37 12.97 2.91 -13.43
C ALA A 37 12.92 4.39 -12.99
N GLU A 38 13.79 5.23 -13.57
CA GLU A 38 13.77 6.67 -13.33
C GLU A 38 12.37 7.25 -13.61
N GLY A 39 11.85 8.07 -12.70
CA GLY A 39 10.51 8.66 -12.80
C GLY A 39 9.35 7.73 -12.42
N GLN A 40 9.58 6.43 -12.21
CA GLN A 40 8.50 5.48 -11.89
C GLN A 40 7.84 5.80 -10.54
N THR A 41 8.65 6.22 -9.56
CA THR A 41 8.17 6.57 -8.21
C THR A 41 7.22 7.77 -8.26
N GLU A 42 7.56 8.79 -9.04
CA GLU A 42 6.76 9.99 -9.23
C GLU A 42 5.46 9.68 -9.98
N ALA A 43 5.54 8.88 -11.05
CA ALA A 43 4.37 8.43 -11.79
C ALA A 43 3.41 7.60 -10.91
N MET A 44 3.96 6.73 -10.06
CA MET A 44 3.16 5.95 -9.10
C MET A 44 2.50 6.85 -8.05
N ALA A 45 3.22 7.84 -7.51
CA ALA A 45 2.67 8.80 -6.56
C ALA A 45 1.51 9.60 -7.18
N GLN A 46 1.69 10.07 -8.41
CA GLN A 46 0.65 10.76 -9.18
C GLN A 46 -0.58 9.85 -9.36
N ALA A 47 -0.40 8.63 -9.88
CA ALA A 47 -1.49 7.70 -10.14
C ALA A 47 -2.31 7.37 -8.88
N LEU A 48 -1.64 7.20 -7.73
CA LEU A 48 -2.32 6.99 -6.45
C LEU A 48 -3.15 8.20 -6.04
N ILE A 49 -2.59 9.42 -6.15
CA ILE A 49 -3.34 10.64 -5.84
C ILE A 49 -4.56 10.74 -6.76
N GLU A 50 -4.38 10.53 -8.07
CA GLU A 50 -5.45 10.53 -9.08
C GLU A 50 -6.59 9.58 -8.71
N GLU A 51 -6.27 8.33 -8.34
CA GLU A 51 -7.27 7.35 -7.94
C GLU A 51 -8.11 7.85 -6.74
N PHE A 52 -7.45 8.36 -5.71
CA PHE A 52 -8.15 8.78 -4.48
C PHE A 52 -8.92 10.10 -4.65
N ILE A 53 -8.46 11.06 -5.47
CA ILE A 53 -9.26 12.26 -5.75
C ILE A 53 -10.55 11.91 -6.50
N LEU A 54 -10.51 10.92 -7.40
CA LEU A 54 -11.69 10.45 -8.13
C LEU A 54 -12.69 9.73 -7.21
N LEU A 55 -12.19 9.14 -6.12
CA LEU A 55 -13.00 8.61 -5.03
C LEU A 55 -13.49 9.68 -4.04
N GLY A 56 -13.21 10.97 -4.30
CA GLY A 56 -13.67 12.10 -3.50
C GLY A 56 -12.84 12.38 -2.24
N TRP A 57 -11.62 11.84 -2.15
CA TRP A 57 -10.74 12.10 -1.00
C TRP A 57 -10.16 13.50 -1.03
N LYS A 58 -10.14 14.15 0.14
CA LYS A 58 -9.57 15.49 0.33
C LYS A 58 -8.08 15.46 0.61
N GLU A 59 -7.43 16.60 0.43
CA GLU A 59 -5.98 16.81 0.63
C GLU A 59 -5.46 16.27 1.97
N LYS A 60 -6.17 16.52 3.09
CA LYS A 60 -5.76 15.98 4.40
C LYS A 60 -5.79 14.44 4.44
N GLN A 61 -6.77 13.82 3.78
CA GLN A 61 -6.88 12.35 3.69
C GLN A 61 -5.77 11.79 2.81
N LEU A 62 -5.48 12.45 1.67
CA LEU A 62 -4.36 12.09 0.79
C LEU A 62 -3.02 12.19 1.52
N MET A 63 -2.76 13.29 2.23
CA MET A 63 -1.56 13.44 3.06
C MET A 63 -1.40 12.34 4.12
N THR A 64 -2.50 11.73 4.57
CA THR A 64 -2.45 10.60 5.52
C THR A 64 -1.85 9.35 4.86
N LEU A 65 -2.08 9.12 3.57
CA LEU A 65 -1.44 8.03 2.82
C LEU A 65 0.09 8.18 2.81
N PHE A 66 0.57 9.41 2.71
CA PHE A 66 2.01 9.68 2.65
C PHE A 66 2.68 9.74 4.03
N THR A 67 1.99 10.19 5.06
CA THR A 67 2.60 10.37 6.39
C THR A 67 2.51 9.14 7.29
N SER A 68 1.56 8.23 7.05
CA SER A 68 1.40 7.04 7.89
C SER A 68 2.30 5.87 7.45
N PRO A 69 3.07 5.26 8.36
CA PRO A 69 3.92 4.11 8.04
C PRO A 69 3.15 2.85 7.65
N LEU A 70 1.83 2.82 7.87
CA LEU A 70 0.97 1.72 7.44
C LEU A 70 0.84 1.63 5.91
N TYR A 71 1.10 2.73 5.19
CA TYR A 71 1.09 2.76 3.73
C TYR A 71 2.53 2.79 3.20
N LEU A 72 3.21 1.64 3.28
CA LEU A 72 4.66 1.55 3.10
C LEU A 72 5.18 2.23 1.82
N GLY A 73 4.48 2.07 0.69
CA GLY A 73 4.87 2.64 -0.60
C GLY A 73 4.84 4.18 -0.61
N THR A 74 3.69 4.77 -0.30
CA THR A 74 3.53 6.24 -0.24
C THR A 74 4.32 6.85 0.92
N HIS A 75 4.46 6.14 2.04
CA HIS A 75 5.29 6.58 3.14
C HIS A 75 6.77 6.66 2.78
N ARG A 76 7.26 5.69 2.02
CA ARG A 76 8.62 5.74 1.48
C ARG A 76 8.82 6.94 0.56
N ILE A 77 7.87 7.20 -0.35
CA ILE A 77 7.92 8.39 -1.22
C ILE A 77 8.01 9.67 -0.39
N TYR A 78 7.22 9.76 0.69
CA TYR A 78 7.25 10.90 1.60
C TYR A 78 8.61 11.07 2.30
N GLN A 79 9.25 9.99 2.73
CA GLN A 79 10.59 10.03 3.33
C GLN A 79 11.66 10.47 2.32
N GLU A 80 11.55 10.04 1.05
CA GLU A 80 12.52 10.36 0.00
C GLU A 80 12.35 11.77 -0.57
N LYS A 81 11.11 12.25 -0.73
CA LYS A 81 10.79 13.52 -1.40
C LYS A 81 10.43 14.66 -0.45
N GLY A 82 9.95 14.33 0.75
CA GLY A 82 9.52 15.29 1.77
C GLY A 82 8.11 15.84 1.58
N ALA A 83 7.62 16.49 2.64
CA ALA A 83 6.24 16.96 2.73
C ALA A 83 5.87 18.00 1.66
N ALA A 84 6.75 18.97 1.41
CA ALA A 84 6.48 20.05 0.46
C ALA A 84 6.29 19.53 -0.98
N TRP A 85 7.09 18.54 -1.38
CA TRP A 85 6.96 17.91 -2.68
C TRP A 85 5.62 17.17 -2.82
N VAL A 86 5.22 16.40 -1.80
CA VAL A 86 3.94 15.68 -1.81
C VAL A 86 2.75 16.65 -1.86
N GLN A 87 2.80 17.73 -1.08
CA GLN A 87 1.76 18.77 -1.10
C GLN A 87 1.63 19.43 -2.47
N ALA A 88 2.76 19.77 -3.09
CA ALA A 88 2.78 20.32 -4.45
C ALA A 88 2.16 19.33 -5.45
N LEU A 89 2.56 18.06 -5.40
CA LEU A 89 2.01 17.03 -6.30
C LEU A 89 0.50 16.87 -6.13
N ILE A 90 -0.01 16.85 -4.89
CA ILE A 90 -1.46 16.77 -4.64
C ILE A 90 -2.16 17.97 -5.27
N HIS A 91 -1.64 19.18 -5.06
CA HIS A 91 -2.21 20.39 -5.63
C HIS A 91 -2.22 20.39 -7.17
N ASP A 92 -1.12 19.94 -7.79
CA ASP A 92 -0.98 19.84 -9.24
C ASP A 92 -2.01 18.87 -9.83
N VAL A 93 -2.18 17.70 -9.21
CA VAL A 93 -3.15 16.69 -9.64
C VAL A 93 -4.59 17.18 -9.49
N TYR A 94 -4.92 17.86 -8.39
CA TYR A 94 -6.23 18.51 -8.21
C TYR A 94 -6.52 19.49 -9.36
N THR A 95 -5.55 20.35 -9.66
CA THR A 95 -5.66 21.36 -10.72
C THR A 95 -5.83 20.72 -12.09
N GLN A 96 -5.07 19.67 -12.39
CA GLN A 96 -5.15 18.92 -13.64
C GLN A 96 -6.55 18.34 -13.88
N TRP A 97 -7.21 17.85 -12.83
CA TRP A 97 -8.57 17.30 -12.89
C TRP A 97 -9.67 18.37 -12.77
N GLY A 98 -9.33 19.66 -12.72
CA GLY A 98 -10.28 20.75 -12.54
C GLY A 98 -10.99 20.74 -11.18
N LEU A 99 -10.46 20.00 -10.22
CA LEU A 99 -10.98 19.90 -8.87
C LEU A 99 -10.32 20.96 -7.98
N HIS A 100 -11.07 21.47 -7.01
CA HIS A 100 -10.57 22.43 -6.05
C HIS A 100 -10.68 21.82 -4.65
N SER A 101 -9.56 21.70 -3.95
CA SER A 101 -9.53 21.30 -2.53
C SER A 101 -10.34 22.32 -1.74
N SER A 102 -11.53 21.93 -1.26
CA SER A 102 -12.33 22.78 -0.38
C SER A 102 -11.71 22.74 1.02
N PRO A 103 -11.23 23.87 1.58
CA PRO A 103 -10.74 23.90 2.95
C PRO A 103 -11.91 23.56 3.88
N LYS A 104 -11.70 22.62 4.79
CA LYS A 104 -12.64 22.32 5.87
C LYS A 104 -11.96 22.61 7.20
#